data_AF-A0A7C1TQ12-F1
#
_entry.id   AF-A0A7C1TQ12-F1
#
_cell.length_a   1.000
_cell.length_b   1.000
_cell.length_c   1.000
_cell.angle_alpha   90.00
_cell.angle_beta   90.00
_cell.angle_gamma   90.00
#
_symmetry.space_group_name_H-M   'P 1'
#
loop_
_entity.id
_entity.type
_entity.pdbx_description
1 polymer ?
#
loop_
_entity_poly.entity_id
_entity_poly.type
_entity_poly.pdbx_seq_one_letter_code
_entity_poly.pdbx_strand_id
1 'polypeptide(L)' 'MLEGFATNLRKLRTSRNLTQEQLGALAKINYKYLGELERNVKSPSAGITSLTAN' A
#
# COMPACT_ATOMS: atom_id res chain seq x y z
N MET A 1 2.26 6.65 -14.49
CA MET A 1 2.32 5.20 -14.29
C MET A 1 2.31 4.76 -12.80
N LEU A 2 2.29 5.67 -11.81
CA LEU A 2 2.25 5.33 -10.37
C LEU A 2 0.87 5.43 -9.71
N GLU A 3 -0.08 6.19 -10.29
CA GLU A 3 -1.39 6.41 -9.67
C GLU A 3 -2.25 5.14 -9.52
N GLY A 4 -2.09 4.19 -10.45
CA GLY A 4 -2.80 2.91 -10.40
C GLY A 4 -2.39 2.06 -9.20
N PHE A 5 -1.11 2.08 -8.83
CA PHE A 5 -0.59 1.28 -7.72
C PHE A 5 -1.18 1.75 -6.37
N ALA A 6 -1.08 3.06 -6.07
CA ALA A 6 -1.61 3.62 -4.83
C ALA A 6 -3.12 3.38 -4.68
N THR A 7 -3.85 3.55 -5.79
CA THR A 7 -5.30 3.31 -5.84
C THR A 7 -5.63 1.85 -5.59
N ASN A 8 -4.93 0.92 -6.24
CA ASN A 8 -5.16 -0.52 -6.08
C ASN A 8 -4.79 -1.01 -4.69
N LEU A 9 -3.70 -0.49 -4.12
CA LEU A 9 -3.27 -0.81 -2.75
C LEU A 9 -4.34 -0.39 -1.73
N ARG A 10 -4.86 0.84 -1.84
CA ARG A 10 -5.93 1.32 -0.98
C ARG A 10 -7.20 0.48 -1.14
N LYS A 11 -7.59 0.16 -2.38
CA LYS A 11 -8.76 -0.69 -2.67
C LYS A 11 -8.64 -2.08 -2.04
N LEU A 12 -7.48 -2.74 -2.21
CA LEU A 12 -7.18 -4.05 -1.62
C LEU A 12 -7.27 -4.00 -0.09
N ARG A 13 -6.71 -2.95 0.53
CA ARG A 13 -6.76 -2.77 1.98
C ARG A 13 -8.21 -2.66 2.47
N THR A 14 -8.99 -1.79 1.83
CA THR A 14 -10.37 -1.53 2.23
C THR A 14 -11.30 -2.70 1.95
N SER A 15 -11.09 -3.46 0.86
CA SER A 15 -11.91 -4.65 0.56
C SER A 15 -11.71 -5.77 1.58
N ARG A 16 -10.57 -5.78 2.28
CA ARG A 16 -10.26 -6.70 3.37
C ARG A 16 -10.58 -6.13 4.76
N ASN A 17 -11.24 -4.97 4.85
CA ASN A 17 -11.54 -4.26 6.10
C ASN A 17 -10.31 -4.01 7.00
N LEU A 18 -9.15 -3.75 6.39
CA LEU A 18 -7.90 -3.51 7.11
C LEU A 18 -7.65 -2.02 7.36
N THR A 19 -7.13 -1.68 8.53
CA THR A 19 -6.49 -0.38 8.79
C THR A 19 -5.11 -0.32 8.13
N GLN A 20 -4.54 0.88 7.99
CA GLN A 20 -3.16 1.04 7.49
C GLN A 20 -2.15 0.38 8.43
N GLU A 21 -2.41 0.37 9.75
CA GLU A 21 -1.58 -0.31 10.73
C GLU A 21 -1.61 -1.83 10.54
N GLN A 22 -2.79 -2.40 10.33
CA GLN A 22 -2.96 -3.83 10.09
C GLN A 22 -2.29 -4.27 8.78
N LEU A 23 -2.51 -3.55 7.67
CA LEU A 23 -1.83 -3.88 6.41
C LEU A 23 -0.32 -3.64 6.50
N GLY A 24 0.13 -2.58 7.17
CA GLY A 24 1.55 -2.33 7.42
C GLY A 24 2.22 -3.46 8.18
N ALA A 25 1.57 -3.97 9.24
CA ALA A 25 2.05 -5.13 9.99
C ALA A 25 2.15 -6.39 9.13
N LEU A 26 1.13 -6.68 8.31
CA LEU A 26 1.13 -7.83 7.38
C LEU A 26 2.24 -7.73 6.32
N ALA A 27 2.45 -6.54 5.78
CA ALA A 27 3.47 -6.27 4.77
C ALA A 27 4.87 -5.99 5.36
N LYS A 28 5.01 -6.03 6.70
CA LYS A 28 6.24 -5.70 7.42
C LYS A 28 6.82 -4.31 7.05
N ILE A 29 5.93 -3.34 6.84
CA ILE A 29 6.30 -1.93 6.59
C ILE A 29 5.64 -1.00 7.60
N ASN A 30 6.26 0.15 7.82
CA ASN A 30 5.69 1.17 8.69
C ASN A 30 4.36 1.69 8.11
N TYR A 31 3.32 1.79 8.93
CA TYR A 31 2.00 2.26 8.51
C TYR A 31 2.00 3.70 7.96
N LYS A 32 2.91 4.58 8.44
CA LYS A 32 3.09 5.92 7.88
C LYS A 32 3.62 5.86 6.46
N TYR A 33 4.57 4.95 6.20
CA TYR A 33 5.09 4.71 4.86
C TYR A 33 4.00 4.13 3.94
N LEU A 34 3.19 3.18 4.44
CA LEU A 34 2.00 2.72 3.71
C LEU A 34 1.04 3.86 3.36
N GLY A 35 0.80 4.78 4.30
CA GLY A 35 -0.03 5.95 4.07
C GLY A 35 0.56 6.93 3.05
N GLU A 36 1.89 7.09 3.01
CA GLU A 36 2.58 7.88 1.98
C GLU A 36 2.39 7.28 0.57
N LEU A 37 2.43 5.95 0.47
CA LEU A 37 2.24 5.22 -0.79
C LEU A 37 0.80 5.34 -1.28
N GLU A 38 -0.19 5.15 -0.40
CA GLU A 38 -1.61 5.29 -0.76
C GLU A 38 -1.99 6.71 -1.22
N ARG A 39 -1.23 7.73 -0.81
CA ARG A 39 -1.46 9.14 -1.17
C ARG A 39 -0.62 9.61 -2.36
N ASN A 40 0.17 8.74 -3.00
CA ASN A 40 1.16 9.12 -4.02
C ASN A 40 2.18 10.18 -3.56
N VAL A 41 2.44 10.30 -2.25
CA VAL A 41 3.36 11.32 -1.70
C VAL A 41 4.84 10.88 -1.84
N LYS A 42 5.10 9.58 -2.02
CA LYS A 42 6.42 9.05 -2.40
C LYS A 42 6.29 7.96 -3.45
N SER A 43 7.25 7.93 -4.39
CA SER A 43 7.43 6.79 -5.30
C SER A 43 7.66 5.51 -4.48
N PRO A 44 6.97 4.40 -4.78
CA PRO A 44 7.21 3.10 -4.16
C PRO A 44 8.69 2.72 -4.28
N SER A 45 9.33 2.39 -3.15
CA SER A 45 10.63 1.72 -3.20
C SER A 45 10.41 0.28 -3.69
N ALA A 46 11.40 -0.30 -4.36
CA ALA A 46 11.27 -1.54 -5.14
C ALA A 46 10.69 -2.76 -4.39
N GLY A 47 10.62 -2.74 -3.06
CA GLY A 47 10.11 -3.86 -2.25
C GLY A 47 8.58 -4.05 -2.23
N ILE A 48 7.80 -3.14 -2.82
CA ILE A 48 6.33 -3.12 -2.63
C ILE A 48 5.52 -3.63 -3.85
N THR A 49 6.18 -3.91 -4.96
CA THR A 49 5.54 -4.38 -6.21
C THR A 49 4.87 -5.76 -6.11
N SER A 50 5.12 -6.55 -5.06
CA SER A 50 4.55 -7.89 -4.90
C SER A 50 3.11 -7.93 -4.34
N LEU A 51 2.59 -6.83 -3.80
CA LEU A 51 1.27 -6.81 -3.15
C LEU A 51 0.07 -6.76 -4.11
N THR A 52 0.29 -6.46 -5.40
CA THR A 52 -0.79 -6.25 -6.39
C THR A 52 -0.77 -7.24 -7.56
N ALA A 53 0.13 -8.24 -7.55
CA ALA A 53 0.20 -9.27 -8.57
C ALA A 53 -0.58 -10.52 -8.14
N ASN A 54 -1.91 -10.44 -8.22
CA ASN A 54 -2.81 -11.59 -8.18
C ASN A 54 -4.17 -11.18 -8.79
#